data_AF-A0A6M3J0D7-F1
#
_entry.id   AF-A0A6M3J0D7-F1
#
_cell.length_a   1.000
_cell.length_b   1.000
_cell.length_c   1.000
_cell.angle_alpha   90.00
_cell.angle_beta   90.00
_cell.angle_gamma   90.00
#
_symmetry.space_group_name_H-M   'P 1'
#
loop_
_entity.id
_entity.type
_entity.pdbx_description
1 polymer ?
#
loop_
_entity_poly.entity_id
_entity_poly.type
_entity_poly.pdbx_seq_one_letter_code
_entity_poly.pdbx_strand_id
1 'polypeptide(L)' 'MARMTFAEWMKRVDEAVWRKAGCSVRDLGDCCYRDWYDDNVRPATAARRAVEYNGFAD' A
#
# COMPACT_ATOMS: atom_id res chain seq x y z
N MET A 1 10.03 -18.93 5.52
CA MET A 1 9.94 -17.57 6.05
C MET A 1 8.53 -17.36 6.57
N ALA A 2 8.35 -16.80 7.77
CA ALA A 2 7.02 -16.48 8.27
C ALA A 2 6.38 -15.38 7.42
N ARG A 3 5.07 -15.49 7.13
CA ARG A 3 4.31 -14.42 6.48
C ARG A 3 4.28 -13.22 7.43
N MET A 4 4.58 -12.03 6.91
CA MET A 4 4.45 -10.78 7.65
C MET A 4 3.01 -10.63 8.12
N THR A 5 2.80 -10.09 9.32
CA THR A 5 1.46 -9.73 9.77
C THR A 5 0.88 -8.62 8.88
N PHE A 6 -0.44 -8.44 8.93
CA PHE A 6 -1.11 -7.34 8.23
C PHE A 6 -0.55 -5.96 8.65
N ALA A 7 -0.23 -5.78 9.94
CA ALA A 7 0.32 -4.53 10.45
C ALA A 7 1.72 -4.24 9.87
N GLU A 8 2.60 -5.25 9.86
CA GLU A 8 3.93 -5.11 9.25
C GLU A 8 3.85 -4.88 7.74
N TRP A 9 2.91 -5.55 7.08
CA TRP A 9 2.65 -5.37 5.66
C TRP A 9 2.15 -3.95 5.38
N MET A 10 1.19 -3.43 6.14
CA MET A 10 0.66 -2.08 6.01
C MET A 10 1.74 -1.01 6.23
N LYS A 11 2.62 -1.21 7.22
CA LYS A 11 3.76 -0.30 7.43
C LYS A 11 4.64 -0.20 6.19
N ARG A 12 4.91 -1.33 5.52
CA ARG A 12 5.69 -1.35 4.28
C ARG A 12 4.95 -0.75 3.08
N VAL A 13 3.62 -0.88 3.04
CA VAL A 13 2.80 -0.19 2.02
C VAL A 13 2.92 1.32 2.22
N ASP A 14 2.74 1.80 3.45
CA ASP A 14 2.82 3.22 3.79
C ASP A 14 4.20 3.82 3.45
N GLU A 15 5.29 3.16 3.84
CA GLU A 15 6.64 3.57 3.44
C GLU A 15 6.82 3.64 1.91
N ALA A 16 6.20 2.71 1.17
CA ALA A 16 6.28 2.68 -0.28
C ALA A 16 5.40 3.75 -0.93
N VAL A 17 4.23 4.08 -0.37
CA VAL A 17 3.40 5.20 -0.79
C VAL A 17 4.12 6.52 -0.56
N TRP A 18 4.69 6.71 0.64
CA TRP A 18 5.46 7.91 0.98
C TRP A 18 6.59 8.18 -0.01
N ARG A 19 7.34 7.14 -0.38
CA ARG A 19 8.42 7.25 -1.39
C ARG A 19 7.93 7.57 -2.80
N LYS A 20 6.68 7.24 -3.13
CA LYS A 20 6.10 7.41 -4.47
C LYS A 20 5.36 8.73 -4.64
N ALA A 21 4.54 9.09 -3.65
CA ALA A 21 3.61 10.21 -3.73
C ALA A 21 3.88 11.31 -2.69
N GLY A 22 4.82 11.09 -1.75
CA GLY A 22 5.13 12.06 -0.70
C GLY A 22 4.06 12.18 0.39
N CYS A 23 3.14 11.22 0.49
CA CYS A 23 2.04 11.19 1.45
C CYS A 23 1.86 9.81 2.09
N SER A 24 1.03 9.71 3.12
CA SER A 24 0.67 8.43 3.77
C SER A 24 -0.49 7.76 3.05
N VAL A 25 -0.64 6.45 3.25
CA VAL A 25 -1.88 5.71 2.87
C VAL A 25 -3.14 6.32 3.48
N ARG A 26 -3.01 7.11 4.55
CA ARG A 26 -4.11 7.81 5.23
C ARG A 26 -4.56 9.08 4.52
N ASP A 27 -3.71 9.62 3.64
CA ASP A 27 -4.01 10.79 2.81
C ASP A 27 -4.59 10.38 1.45
N LEU A 28 -4.46 9.10 1.09
CA LEU A 28 -5.10 8.52 -0.07
C LEU A 28 -6.56 8.17 0.23
N GLY A 29 -7.39 8.14 -0.81
CA GLY A 29 -8.73 7.59 -0.74
C GLY A 29 -8.75 6.12 -0.33
N ASP A 30 -9.93 5.66 0.11
CA ASP A 30 -10.10 4.33 0.67
C ASP A 30 -9.68 3.23 -0.33
N CYS A 31 -8.94 2.25 0.18
CA CYS A 31 -8.41 1.14 -0.60
C CYS A 31 -8.63 -0.17 0.16
N CYS A 32 -8.91 -1.25 -0.56
CA CYS A 32 -9.13 -2.59 -0.01
C CYS A 32 -7.81 -3.27 0.42
N TYR A 33 -7.06 -2.65 1.33
CA TYR A 33 -5.75 -3.14 1.79
C TYR A 33 -5.82 -4.52 2.42
N ARG A 34 -6.93 -4.84 3.09
CA ARG A 34 -7.12 -6.15 3.73
C ARG A 34 -7.22 -7.26 2.69
N ASP A 35 -8.07 -7.09 1.68
CA ASP A 35 -8.20 -8.03 0.56
C ASP A 35 -6.87 -8.22 -0.16
N TRP A 36 -6.15 -7.14 -0.46
CA TRP A 36 -4.83 -7.23 -1.10
C TRP A 36 -3.81 -7.97 -0.25
N TYR A 37 -3.83 -7.78 1.06
CA TYR A 37 -3.00 -8.55 1.97
C TYR A 37 -3.38 -10.04 1.93
N ASP A 38 -4.67 -10.36 2.01
CA ASP A 38 -5.19 -11.74 2.01
C ASP A 38 -4.88 -12.47 0.70
N ASP A 39 -4.94 -11.77 -0.44
CA ASP A 39 -4.52 -12.21 -1.79
C ASP A 39 -2.98 -12.27 -1.98
N ASN A 40 -2.21 -12.00 -0.92
CA ASN A 40 -0.75 -12.07 -0.93
C ASN A 40 -0.09 -11.06 -1.92
N VAL A 41 -0.75 -9.93 -2.16
CA VAL A 41 -0.19 -8.82 -2.93
C VAL A 41 1.03 -8.26 -2.21
N ARG A 42 2.11 -7.99 -2.95
CA ARG A 42 3.32 -7.40 -2.37
C ARG A 42 3.07 -5.95 -1.95
N PRO A 43 3.64 -5.47 -0.83
CA PRO A 43 3.44 -4.09 -0.36
C PRO A 43 3.74 -3.03 -1.42
N ALA A 44 4.82 -3.22 -2.20
CA ALA A 44 5.20 -2.29 -3.26
C ALA A 44 4.18 -2.25 -4.41
N THR A 45 3.54 -3.38 -4.73
CA THR A 45 2.47 -3.47 -5.73
C THR A 45 1.20 -2.79 -5.22
N ALA A 46 0.83 -3.04 -3.97
CA ALA A 46 -0.31 -2.38 -3.32
C ALA A 46 -0.13 -0.87 -3.26
N ALA A 47 1.06 -0.38 -2.88
CA ALA A 47 1.37 1.04 -2.86
C ALA A 47 1.27 1.68 -4.26
N ARG A 48 1.75 0.99 -5.31
CA ARG A 48 1.61 1.47 -6.69
C ARG A 48 0.14 1.60 -7.08
N ARG A 49 -0.66 0.56 -6.83
CA ARG A 49 -2.11 0.57 -7.10
C ARG A 49 -2.82 1.69 -6.35
N ALA A 50 -2.50 1.89 -5.08
CA ALA A 50 -3.10 2.94 -4.25
C ALA A 50 -2.78 4.35 -4.82
N VAL A 51 -1.53 4.59 -5.21
CA VAL A 51 -1.09 5.86 -5.82
C VAL A 51 -1.75 6.08 -7.19
N GLU A 52 -1.78 5.05 -8.05
CA GLU A 52 -2.42 5.09 -9.37
C GLU A 52 -3.93 5.36 -9.26
N TYR A 53 -4.64 4.66 -8.36
CA TYR A 53 -6.08 4.82 -8.15
C TYR A 53 -6.48 6.21 -7.66
N ASN A 54 -5.59 6.86 -6.90
CA ASN A 54 -5.82 8.19 -6.35
C ASN A 54 -5.25 9.33 -7.22
N GLY A 55 -4.77 9.03 -8.43
CA GLY A 55 -4.31 10.06 -9.38
C GLY A 55 -2.98 10.71 -9.02
N PHE A 56 -2.17 10.08 -8.18
CA PHE A 56 -0.82 10.55 -7.82
C PHE A 56 0.27 10.00 -8.74
N ALA A 57 -0.08 9.24 -9.77
CA ALA A 57 0.85 8.74 -10.78
C ALA A 57 0.86 9.69 -11.99
N ASP A 58 2.01 10.34 -12.22
CA ASP A 58 2.36 11.02 -13.48
C ASP A 58 3.00 10.01 -14.47
#